data_AF-A0A2E2Q6Q3-F1
#
_entry.id   AF-A0A2E2Q6Q3-F1
#
_cell.length_a   1.000
_cell.length_b   1.000
_cell.length_c   1.000
_cell.angle_alpha   90.00
_cell.angle_beta   90.00
_cell.angle_gamma   90.00
#
_symmetry.space_group_name_H-M   'P 1'
#
loop_
_entity.id
_entity.type
_entity.pdbx_description
1 polymer ?
#
loop_
_entity_poly.entity_id
_entity_poly.type
_entity_poly.pdbx_seq_one_letter_code
_entity_poly.pdbx_strand_id
1 'polypeptide(L)'
;MSPENSLRDLLEREAASAPPITVRADTWRRGRRRRSLKRGGALLVAAAVVAGVALGAGLLPGTDDRAVPPADSGGCLGLPDHLHAPPERMSDVDPEFGGWMREEVLRGDELAVGPAAAAWVTPGGLPVVVDAETGEHHLLDLPHVVSANLEARTFAAPDWQPLALSPDGTRLAYGTVRFGRDGASTGVRVLDLTTGEAAWRRQLVGDAGVLVEELSWSPSGTWLAWQGRQTREWTGSSIAGFMPVAGVVGPGLSGEVEGVAGDGAIVARDDGAAYVVTRGEIEILSSCPPGARCPAPPLPLTWRPMGVDLAPGAALSPDGSRLALSVFDGYDLVTLGLLGRRPSLGAEGMPDDRPWQVTALGWVDDDHVLVLRDDNEGSDGTLSIVPVDAEEGASTDVGTVDSAVGRPSIAIDLVTLDRPTVDRPEPGWPWSEERWAITVAAAFVAVLLLLMFLLARDASTRRPSRTQRPRR
;
A
#
# COMPACT_ATOMS: atom_id res chain seq x y z
N MET A 1 27.90 -79.86 15.54
CA MET A 1 27.81 -78.84 16.60
C MET A 1 26.94 -77.71 16.09
N SER A 2 25.78 -77.50 16.73
CA SER A 2 24.98 -76.27 16.64
C SER A 2 24.61 -75.87 18.08
N PRO A 3 24.98 -74.67 18.55
CA PRO A 3 24.96 -74.30 19.97
C PRO A 3 23.58 -73.86 20.51
N GLU A 4 22.52 -73.87 19.71
CA GLU A 4 21.20 -73.34 20.12
C GLU A 4 20.35 -74.29 20.97
N ASN A 5 20.61 -75.61 20.95
CA ASN A 5 19.88 -76.55 21.82
C ASN A 5 20.37 -76.52 23.27
N SER A 6 21.54 -75.94 23.55
CA SER A 6 22.13 -75.94 24.89
C SER A 6 21.44 -74.98 25.86
N LEU A 7 20.83 -73.88 25.37
CA LEU A 7 20.22 -72.88 26.25
C LEU A 7 18.81 -73.30 26.69
N ARG A 8 18.06 -73.92 25.77
CA ARG A 8 16.70 -74.40 26.04
C ARG A 8 16.70 -75.52 27.07
N ASP A 9 17.58 -76.49 26.91
CA ASP A 9 17.70 -77.60 27.86
C ASP A 9 18.17 -77.13 29.25
N LEU A 10 18.99 -76.08 29.30
CA LEU A 10 19.47 -75.50 30.56
C LEU A 10 18.35 -74.70 31.27
N LEU A 11 17.53 -73.96 30.51
CA LEU A 11 16.37 -73.26 31.04
C LEU A 11 15.24 -74.20 31.47
N GLU A 12 14.99 -75.28 30.73
CA GLU A 12 14.00 -76.30 31.13
C GLU A 12 14.48 -77.07 32.37
N ARG A 13 15.79 -77.37 32.46
CA ARG A 13 16.36 -77.99 33.66
C ARG A 13 16.24 -77.07 34.87
N GLU A 14 16.52 -75.77 34.74
CA GLU A 14 16.39 -74.84 35.88
C GLU A 14 14.93 -74.51 36.25
N ALA A 15 14.03 -74.46 35.26
CA ALA A 15 12.60 -74.30 35.53
C ALA A 15 12.03 -75.51 36.29
N ALA A 16 12.55 -76.72 36.05
CA ALA A 16 12.16 -77.93 36.75
C ALA A 16 12.70 -78.01 38.19
N SER A 17 13.83 -77.36 38.50
CA SER A 17 14.40 -77.30 39.86
C SER A 17 13.92 -76.11 40.70
N ALA A 18 13.19 -75.16 40.11
CA ALA A 18 12.72 -73.98 40.83
C ALA A 18 11.59 -74.33 41.83
N PRO A 19 11.71 -74.01 43.12
CA PRO A 19 10.64 -74.22 44.10
C PRO A 19 9.43 -73.32 43.76
N PRO A 20 8.18 -73.80 43.96
CA PRO A 20 6.99 -73.03 43.62
C PRO A 20 6.91 -71.74 44.44
N ILE A 21 7.00 -70.60 43.76
CA ILE A 21 6.86 -69.27 44.37
C ILE A 21 5.39 -69.05 44.73
N THR A 22 5.08 -69.01 46.02
CA THR A 22 3.75 -68.66 46.52
C THR A 22 3.54 -67.14 46.46
N VAL A 23 2.91 -66.68 45.38
CA VAL A 23 2.49 -65.28 45.25
C VAL A 23 1.24 -65.05 46.09
N ARG A 24 1.29 -64.11 47.05
CA ARG A 24 0.11 -63.75 47.85
C ARG A 24 -1.01 -63.23 46.94
N ALA A 25 -2.22 -63.79 47.11
CA ALA A 25 -3.37 -63.57 46.24
C ALA A 25 -3.84 -62.10 46.13
N ASP A 26 -3.39 -61.21 47.01
CA ASP A 26 -3.78 -59.80 47.06
C ASP A 26 -2.86 -58.87 46.24
N THR A 27 -1.75 -59.37 45.71
CA THR A 27 -0.78 -58.62 44.91
C THR A 27 -1.43 -58.01 43.66
N TRP A 28 -2.34 -58.76 43.02
CA TRP A 28 -3.08 -58.31 41.85
C TRP A 28 -4.11 -57.20 42.17
N ARG A 29 -4.79 -57.29 43.33
CA ARG A 29 -5.75 -56.27 43.78
C ARG A 29 -5.06 -54.95 44.11
N ARG A 30 -3.87 -54.99 44.72
CA ARG A 30 -3.07 -53.78 45.02
C ARG A 30 -2.55 -53.09 43.75
N GLY A 31 -2.19 -53.86 42.72
CA GLY A 31 -1.82 -53.31 41.40
C GLY A 31 -2.98 -52.62 40.67
N ARG A 32 -4.20 -53.16 40.78
CA ARG A 32 -5.39 -52.62 40.09
C ARG A 32 -5.87 -51.28 40.68
N ARG A 33 -5.80 -51.10 42.01
CA ARG A 33 -6.19 -49.84 42.69
C ARG A 33 -5.25 -48.66 42.39
N ARG A 34 -3.96 -48.90 42.14
CA ARG A 34 -3.02 -47.81 41.76
C ARG A 34 -3.18 -47.34 40.31
N ARG A 35 -3.72 -48.18 39.40
CA ARG A 35 -3.99 -47.79 38.00
C ARG A 35 -5.26 -46.95 37.84
N SER A 36 -6.30 -47.15 38.66
CA SER A 36 -7.54 -46.37 38.52
C SER A 36 -7.37 -44.90 38.94
N LEU A 37 -6.52 -44.61 39.93
CA LEU A 37 -6.24 -43.23 40.38
C LEU A 37 -5.33 -42.46 39.40
N LYS A 38 -4.42 -43.13 38.69
CA LYS A 38 -3.56 -42.47 37.67
C LYS A 38 -4.30 -42.16 36.37
N ARG A 39 -5.33 -42.92 36.00
CA ARG A 39 -6.11 -42.68 34.76
C ARG A 39 -6.99 -41.42 34.83
N GLY A 40 -7.50 -41.06 36.01
CA GLY A 40 -8.29 -39.82 36.16
C GLY A 40 -7.46 -38.54 36.01
N GLY A 41 -6.25 -38.50 36.58
CA GLY A 41 -5.34 -37.35 36.45
C GLY A 41 -4.69 -37.24 35.07
N ALA A 42 -4.31 -38.37 34.45
CA ALA A 42 -3.72 -38.37 33.12
C ALA A 42 -4.72 -37.95 32.02
N LEU A 43 -6.01 -38.26 32.16
CA LEU A 43 -7.04 -37.82 31.22
C LEU A 43 -7.31 -36.31 31.29
N LEU A 44 -7.24 -35.70 32.48
CA LEU A 44 -7.38 -34.25 32.64
C LEU A 44 -6.17 -33.48 32.11
N VAL A 45 -4.95 -33.98 32.31
CA VAL A 45 -3.74 -33.39 31.73
C VAL A 45 -3.72 -33.56 30.22
N ALA A 46 -4.10 -34.74 29.70
CA ALA A 46 -4.22 -34.95 28.26
C ALA A 46 -5.29 -34.06 27.63
N ALA A 47 -6.45 -33.88 28.27
CA ALA A 47 -7.50 -32.98 27.78
C ALA A 47 -7.07 -31.51 27.85
N ALA A 48 -6.31 -31.09 28.88
CA ALA A 48 -5.76 -29.73 28.97
C ALA A 48 -4.64 -29.48 27.96
N VAL A 49 -3.79 -30.48 27.68
CA VAL A 49 -2.78 -30.41 26.63
C VAL A 49 -3.44 -30.42 25.24
N VAL A 50 -4.47 -31.23 25.01
CA VAL A 50 -5.22 -31.23 23.74
C VAL A 50 -6.03 -29.95 23.57
N ALA A 51 -6.62 -29.39 24.63
CA ALA A 51 -7.29 -28.09 24.57
C ALA A 51 -6.28 -26.94 24.40
N GLY A 52 -5.10 -27.02 25.01
CA GLY A 52 -4.00 -26.07 24.82
C GLY A 52 -3.36 -26.17 23.44
N VAL A 53 -3.24 -27.37 22.88
CA VAL A 53 -2.79 -27.61 21.50
C VAL A 53 -3.88 -27.25 20.50
N ALA A 54 -5.17 -27.40 20.81
CA ALA A 54 -6.27 -26.96 19.96
C ALA A 54 -6.43 -25.42 19.98
N LEU A 55 -6.22 -24.78 21.13
CA LEU A 55 -6.16 -23.31 21.24
C LEU A 55 -4.87 -22.76 20.61
N GLY A 56 -3.75 -23.47 20.73
CA GLY A 56 -2.47 -23.13 20.08
C GLY A 56 -2.47 -23.40 18.58
N ALA A 57 -3.15 -24.45 18.11
CA ALA A 57 -3.34 -24.73 16.69
C ALA A 57 -4.36 -23.79 16.04
N GLY A 58 -5.32 -23.25 16.80
CA GLY A 58 -6.15 -22.12 16.38
C GLY A 58 -5.42 -20.77 16.37
N LEU A 59 -4.16 -20.73 16.80
CA LEU A 59 -3.25 -19.57 16.76
C LEU A 59 -2.03 -19.83 15.86
N LEU A 60 -2.00 -20.92 15.10
CA LEU A 60 -0.98 -21.13 14.07
C LEU A 60 -1.28 -20.17 12.89
N PRO A 61 -0.34 -19.27 12.54
CA PRO A 61 -0.54 -18.24 11.52
C PRO A 61 -0.35 -18.84 10.12
N GLY A 62 -1.26 -19.70 9.69
CA GLY A 62 -1.13 -20.34 8.38
C GLY A 62 -2.41 -20.89 7.76
N THR A 63 -3.58 -20.72 8.38
CA THR A 63 -4.85 -21.14 7.79
C THR A 63 -6.00 -20.16 8.08
N ASP A 64 -5.75 -18.85 8.06
CA ASP A 64 -6.84 -17.88 7.84
C ASP A 64 -7.15 -17.85 6.32
N ASP A 65 -7.51 -19.03 5.82
CA ASP A 65 -8.35 -19.21 4.65
C ASP A 65 -9.82 -19.17 5.12
N ARG A 66 -10.11 -18.25 6.06
CA ARG A 66 -11.49 -17.85 6.29
C ARG A 66 -11.88 -17.12 5.03
N ALA A 67 -12.43 -17.87 4.09
CA ALA A 67 -13.23 -17.34 3.01
C ALA A 67 -14.29 -16.43 3.64
N VAL A 68 -13.95 -15.15 3.79
CA VAL A 68 -14.91 -14.07 3.80
C VAL A 68 -15.80 -14.41 2.61
N PRO A 69 -17.11 -14.63 2.81
CA PRO A 69 -17.99 -14.90 1.68
C PRO A 69 -17.67 -13.81 0.66
N PRO A 70 -17.34 -14.16 -0.59
CA PRO A 70 -16.98 -13.14 -1.55
C PRO A 70 -18.10 -12.12 -1.48
N ALA A 71 -17.75 -10.86 -1.23
CA ALA A 71 -18.61 -9.77 -1.66
C ALA A 71 -19.00 -10.08 -3.12
N ASP A 72 -20.08 -9.52 -3.64
CA ASP A 72 -20.35 -9.60 -5.07
C ASP A 72 -19.24 -8.81 -5.84
N SER A 73 -17.98 -9.21 -5.72
CA SER A 73 -16.84 -8.90 -6.56
C SER A 73 -17.06 -9.66 -7.87
N GLY A 74 -18.14 -9.30 -8.57
CA GLY A 74 -18.18 -9.56 -10.00
C GLY A 74 -16.88 -8.99 -10.56
N GLY A 75 -16.07 -9.83 -11.21
CA GLY A 75 -14.71 -9.57 -11.71
C GLY A 75 -14.64 -8.45 -12.76
N CYS A 76 -15.16 -7.29 -12.41
CA CYS A 76 -15.12 -6.05 -13.14
C CYS A 76 -13.97 -5.24 -12.54
N LEU A 77 -13.14 -4.68 -13.41
CA LEU A 77 -12.14 -3.70 -13.02
C LEU A 77 -12.84 -2.46 -12.45
N GLY A 78 -12.25 -1.83 -11.44
CA GLY A 78 -12.80 -0.62 -10.84
C GLY A 78 -11.93 -0.08 -9.71
N LEU A 79 -12.15 1.19 -9.38
CA LEU A 79 -11.53 1.85 -8.23
C LEU A 79 -12.14 1.33 -6.92
N PRO A 80 -11.36 0.81 -5.96
CA PRO A 80 -11.88 0.47 -4.65
C PRO A 80 -12.56 1.66 -3.98
N ASP A 81 -13.66 1.41 -3.27
CA ASP A 81 -14.36 2.42 -2.47
C ASP A 81 -13.57 2.87 -1.23
N HIS A 82 -12.55 2.12 -0.83
CA HIS A 82 -11.59 2.52 0.20
C HIS A 82 -10.14 2.26 -0.25
N LEU A 83 -9.31 3.31 -0.27
CA LEU A 83 -7.86 3.18 -0.42
C LEU A 83 -7.19 3.14 0.97
N HIS A 84 -6.61 2.00 1.31
CA HIS A 84 -6.01 1.78 2.62
C HIS A 84 -4.51 2.05 2.61
N ALA A 85 -4.04 2.79 3.60
CA ALA A 85 -2.61 3.01 3.77
C ALA A 85 -1.95 1.72 4.32
N PRO A 86 -0.83 1.27 3.74
CA PRO A 86 -0.05 0.22 4.38
C PRO A 86 0.50 0.73 5.73
N PRO A 87 0.58 -0.13 6.76
CA PRO A 87 1.23 0.24 8.00
C PRO A 87 2.66 0.76 7.74
N GLU A 88 3.09 1.81 8.45
CA GLU A 88 4.41 2.45 8.22
C GLU A 88 5.57 1.45 8.17
N ARG A 89 5.53 0.42 9.03
CA ARG A 89 6.50 -0.68 9.10
C ARG A 89 6.68 -1.48 7.80
N MET A 90 5.77 -1.33 6.83
CA MET A 90 5.91 -1.95 5.51
C MET A 90 6.96 -1.24 4.66
N SER A 91 7.26 0.03 4.98
CA SER A 91 8.24 0.87 4.30
C SER A 91 9.60 0.93 5.01
N ASP A 92 9.85 0.03 5.97
CA ASP A 92 11.13 -0.04 6.66
C ASP A 92 12.24 -0.45 5.69
N VAL A 93 13.34 0.29 5.70
CA VAL A 93 14.54 0.04 4.88
C VAL A 93 15.60 -0.62 5.75
N ASP A 94 16.24 -1.65 5.20
CA ASP A 94 17.37 -2.34 5.81
C ASP A 94 18.57 -1.38 5.87
N PRO A 95 19.10 -1.06 7.07
CA PRO A 95 20.20 -0.11 7.20
C PRO A 95 21.53 -0.64 6.65
N GLU A 96 21.70 -1.95 6.51
CA GLU A 96 22.92 -2.58 6.01
C GLU A 96 22.92 -2.66 4.47
N PHE A 97 21.76 -3.01 3.88
CA PHE A 97 21.65 -3.27 2.43
C PHE A 97 20.96 -2.15 1.64
N GLY A 98 20.25 -1.24 2.31
CA GLY A 98 19.53 -0.12 1.69
C GLY A 98 18.30 -0.51 0.87
N GLY A 99 17.83 -1.77 0.98
CA GLY A 99 16.60 -2.26 0.36
C GLY A 99 15.46 -2.40 1.36
N TRP A 100 14.23 -2.61 0.89
CA TRP A 100 13.07 -2.81 1.77
C TRP A 100 13.19 -4.09 2.59
N MET A 101 12.88 -4.02 3.90
CA MET A 101 13.04 -5.15 4.83
C MET A 101 12.00 -6.26 4.64
N ARG A 102 10.86 -5.94 4.01
CA ARG A 102 9.70 -6.83 3.92
C ARG A 102 9.81 -7.76 2.71
N GLU A 103 9.41 -9.01 2.92
CA GLU A 103 9.39 -10.04 1.87
C GLU A 103 8.18 -9.84 0.95
N GLU A 104 7.13 -9.20 1.44
CA GLU A 104 5.91 -8.87 0.69
C GLU A 104 6.13 -7.79 -0.39
N VAL A 105 7.31 -7.16 -0.41
CA VAL A 105 7.65 -6.18 -1.45
C VAL A 105 8.10 -6.91 -2.71
N LEU A 106 7.30 -6.77 -3.76
CA LEU A 106 7.47 -7.43 -5.05
C LEU A 106 8.69 -6.90 -5.79
N ARG A 107 9.46 -7.80 -6.42
CA ARG A 107 10.69 -7.47 -7.14
C ARG A 107 10.78 -8.19 -8.48
N GLY A 108 11.48 -7.60 -9.44
CA GLY A 108 11.81 -8.27 -10.69
C GLY A 108 10.58 -8.66 -11.51
N ASP A 109 10.38 -9.96 -11.73
CA ASP A 109 9.26 -10.55 -12.47
C ASP A 109 7.94 -10.54 -11.70
N GLU A 110 7.97 -10.38 -10.37
CA GLU A 110 6.78 -10.24 -9.52
C GLU A 110 6.07 -8.89 -9.71
N LEU A 111 6.66 -7.95 -10.46
CA LEU A 111 6.06 -6.65 -10.76
C LEU A 111 4.88 -6.72 -11.75
N ALA A 112 4.58 -7.92 -12.27
CA ALA A 112 3.44 -8.20 -13.15
C ALA A 112 2.13 -8.37 -12.35
N VAL A 113 1.63 -7.28 -11.77
CA VAL A 113 0.47 -7.26 -10.89
C VAL A 113 -0.88 -7.13 -11.61
N GLY A 114 -0.89 -6.86 -12.92
CA GLY A 114 -2.12 -6.61 -13.68
C GLY A 114 -2.52 -5.13 -13.71
N PRO A 115 -3.72 -4.80 -14.25
CA PRO A 115 -4.23 -3.44 -14.25
C PRO A 115 -4.45 -2.93 -12.82
N ALA A 116 -3.86 -1.79 -12.48
CA ALA A 116 -4.06 -1.14 -11.20
C ALA A 116 -5.16 -0.06 -11.29
N ALA A 117 -5.86 0.17 -10.19
CA ALA A 117 -6.84 1.24 -10.07
C ALA A 117 -6.28 2.52 -9.44
N ALA A 118 -5.33 2.37 -8.52
CA ALA A 118 -4.70 3.48 -7.82
C ALA A 118 -3.21 3.19 -7.57
N ALA A 119 -2.42 4.25 -7.46
CA ALA A 119 -1.01 4.18 -7.11
C ALA A 119 -0.59 5.37 -6.24
N TRP A 120 0.30 5.16 -5.27
CA TRP A 120 0.90 6.22 -4.47
C TRP A 120 2.23 5.78 -3.88
N VAL A 121 2.92 6.71 -3.24
CA VAL A 121 4.15 6.50 -2.47
C VAL A 121 3.82 6.69 -1.00
N THR A 122 4.20 5.72 -0.16
CA THR A 122 4.07 5.86 1.30
C THR A 122 4.96 7.00 1.82
N PRO A 123 4.75 7.52 3.05
CA PRO A 123 5.68 8.46 3.66
C PRO A 123 7.12 7.94 3.75
N GLY A 124 7.30 6.61 3.84
CA GLY A 124 8.58 5.93 3.80
C GLY A 124 9.18 5.76 2.40
N GLY A 125 8.56 6.30 1.35
CA GLY A 125 9.06 6.28 -0.02
C GLY A 125 8.77 5.01 -0.82
N LEU A 126 7.98 4.08 -0.28
CA LEU A 126 7.65 2.79 -0.91
C LEU A 126 6.47 2.98 -1.89
N PRO A 127 6.64 2.67 -3.18
CA PRO A 127 5.52 2.67 -4.13
C PRO A 127 4.52 1.56 -3.81
N VAL A 128 3.23 1.91 -3.90
CA VAL A 128 2.08 1.03 -3.72
C VAL A 128 1.20 1.15 -4.95
N VAL A 129 0.68 0.02 -5.43
CA VAL A 129 -0.39 -0.02 -6.42
C VAL A 129 -1.52 -0.91 -5.92
N VAL A 130 -2.76 -0.59 -6.29
CA VAL A 130 -3.93 -1.38 -5.92
C VAL A 130 -4.48 -2.03 -7.17
N ASP A 131 -4.54 -3.37 -7.18
CA ASP A 131 -5.07 -4.14 -8.29
C ASP A 131 -6.56 -3.81 -8.53
N ALA A 132 -6.91 -3.55 -9.78
CA ALA A 132 -8.24 -3.11 -10.16
C ALA A 132 -9.29 -4.23 -10.13
N GLU A 133 -8.87 -5.49 -10.23
CA GLU A 133 -9.77 -6.66 -10.28
C GLU A 133 -10.11 -7.19 -8.88
N THR A 134 -9.18 -7.08 -7.94
CA THR A 134 -9.21 -7.73 -6.62
C THR A 134 -9.19 -6.73 -5.47
N GLY A 135 -8.65 -5.52 -5.68
CA GLY A 135 -8.38 -4.56 -4.60
C GLY A 135 -7.13 -4.90 -3.77
N GLU A 136 -6.36 -5.91 -4.17
CA GLU A 136 -5.11 -6.27 -3.47
C GLU A 136 -4.09 -5.13 -3.59
N HIS A 137 -3.41 -4.83 -2.48
CA HIS A 137 -2.40 -3.80 -2.44
C HIS A 137 -1.02 -4.41 -2.64
N HIS A 138 -0.34 -4.04 -3.72
CA HIS A 138 0.98 -4.52 -4.05
C HIS A 138 2.04 -3.47 -3.72
N LEU A 139 3.05 -3.88 -2.95
CA LEU A 139 4.19 -3.05 -2.57
C LEU A 139 5.34 -3.31 -3.56
N LEU A 140 5.86 -2.27 -4.21
CA LEU A 140 6.77 -2.45 -5.35
C LEU A 140 8.19 -1.97 -5.07
N ASP A 141 9.18 -2.85 -5.21
CA ASP A 141 10.60 -2.46 -5.25
C ASP A 141 10.97 -1.99 -6.67
N LEU A 142 10.57 -0.77 -6.99
CA LEU A 142 10.79 -0.20 -8.32
C LEU A 142 12.28 0.13 -8.53
N PRO A 143 12.92 -0.36 -9.62
CA PRO A 143 14.35 -0.12 -9.82
C PRO A 143 14.69 1.37 -9.92
N HIS A 144 15.56 1.82 -9.03
CA HIS A 144 16.07 3.20 -8.97
C HIS A 144 15.00 4.26 -8.71
N VAL A 145 13.85 3.90 -8.13
CA VAL A 145 12.79 4.88 -7.85
C VAL A 145 13.30 5.99 -6.95
N VAL A 146 13.00 7.24 -7.33
CA VAL A 146 13.52 8.42 -6.63
C VAL A 146 12.95 8.55 -5.22
N SER A 147 11.74 8.06 -4.97
CA SER A 147 11.10 8.06 -3.65
C SER A 147 11.82 7.18 -2.62
N ALA A 148 12.56 6.15 -3.05
CA ALA A 148 13.36 5.32 -2.14
C ALA A 148 14.63 6.03 -1.65
N ASN A 149 15.02 7.15 -2.28
CA ASN A 149 16.21 7.88 -1.88
C ASN A 149 15.93 8.83 -0.70
N LEU A 150 16.61 8.61 0.43
CA LEU A 150 16.42 9.39 1.65
C LEU A 150 16.70 10.89 1.47
N GLU A 151 17.76 11.24 0.73
CA GLU A 151 18.10 12.65 0.47
C GLU A 151 17.00 13.32 -0.36
N ALA A 152 16.54 12.68 -1.44
CA ALA A 152 15.42 13.19 -2.23
C ALA A 152 14.17 13.45 -1.37
N ARG A 153 13.78 12.48 -0.53
CA ARG A 153 12.63 12.62 0.38
C ARG A 153 12.77 13.77 1.36
N THR A 154 13.97 13.98 1.90
CA THR A 154 14.22 15.02 2.91
C THR A 154 13.97 16.43 2.35
N PHE A 155 14.15 16.62 1.04
CA PHE A 155 13.94 17.90 0.37
C PHE A 155 12.60 18.00 -0.37
N ALA A 156 11.87 16.90 -0.47
CA ALA A 156 10.57 16.84 -1.12
C ALA A 156 9.47 17.38 -0.20
N ALA A 157 8.34 17.76 -0.81
CA ALA A 157 7.15 18.15 -0.07
C ALA A 157 6.50 16.92 0.62
N PRO A 158 5.73 17.09 1.70
CA PRO A 158 5.05 15.98 2.39
C PRO A 158 4.12 15.15 1.50
N ASP A 159 3.55 15.77 0.47
CA ASP A 159 2.65 15.19 -0.53
C ASP A 159 3.37 14.76 -1.82
N TRP A 160 4.69 14.58 -1.76
CA TRP A 160 5.51 14.25 -2.92
C TRP A 160 5.16 12.87 -3.51
N GLN A 161 4.68 12.88 -4.75
CA GLN A 161 4.25 11.70 -5.50
C GLN A 161 4.98 11.64 -6.85
N PRO A 162 6.23 11.16 -6.89
CA PRO A 162 7.02 11.06 -8.12
C PRO A 162 6.62 9.86 -8.98
N LEU A 163 5.32 9.53 -9.04
CA LEU A 163 4.74 8.47 -9.86
C LEU A 163 3.39 8.89 -10.44
N ALA A 164 2.98 8.24 -11.52
CA ALA A 164 1.66 8.40 -12.11
C ALA A 164 1.22 7.12 -12.82
N LEU A 165 -0.02 6.71 -12.55
CA LEU A 165 -0.69 5.59 -13.20
C LEU A 165 -1.34 6.07 -14.51
N SER A 166 -1.25 5.26 -15.57
CA SER A 166 -1.94 5.57 -16.83
C SER A 166 -3.46 5.54 -16.65
N PRO A 167 -4.22 6.25 -17.50
CA PRO A 167 -5.69 6.28 -17.42
C PRO A 167 -6.33 4.89 -17.39
N ASP A 168 -5.77 3.96 -18.16
CA ASP A 168 -6.21 2.56 -18.26
C ASP A 168 -5.69 1.63 -17.14
N GLY A 169 -4.85 2.13 -16.23
CA GLY A 169 -4.28 1.35 -15.13
C GLY A 169 -3.19 0.36 -15.50
N THR A 170 -2.79 0.27 -16.77
CA THR A 170 -1.86 -0.77 -17.25
C THR A 170 -0.39 -0.40 -17.11
N ARG A 171 -0.07 0.88 -16.92
CA ARG A 171 1.30 1.41 -16.91
C ARG A 171 1.54 2.33 -15.73
N LEU A 172 2.67 2.15 -15.07
CA LEU A 172 3.12 3.03 -13.99
C LEU A 172 4.36 3.82 -14.43
N ALA A 173 4.24 5.13 -14.50
CA ALA A 173 5.36 6.03 -14.67
C ALA A 173 5.95 6.41 -13.31
N TYR A 174 7.28 6.53 -13.22
CA TYR A 174 7.95 6.99 -12.00
C TYR A 174 9.30 7.68 -12.27
N GLY A 175 9.65 8.60 -11.38
CA GLY A 175 10.95 9.27 -11.35
C GLY A 175 12.06 8.33 -10.89
N THR A 176 13.24 8.45 -11.48
CA THR A 176 14.40 7.60 -11.18
C THR A 176 15.65 8.41 -10.85
N VAL A 177 16.47 7.88 -9.95
CA VAL A 177 17.80 8.40 -9.64
C VAL A 177 18.80 7.26 -9.44
N ARG A 178 19.98 7.39 -10.05
CA ARG A 178 21.10 6.47 -9.85
C ARG A 178 22.39 7.25 -9.67
N PHE A 179 23.08 7.03 -8.55
CA PHE A 179 24.38 7.65 -8.31
C PHE A 179 25.50 6.84 -8.96
N GLY A 180 26.33 7.53 -9.75
CA GLY A 180 27.54 6.99 -10.36
C GLY A 180 28.77 7.81 -10.02
N ARG A 181 29.91 7.45 -10.63
CA ARG A 181 31.17 8.21 -10.47
C ARG A 181 31.06 9.64 -11.00
N ASP A 182 30.21 9.84 -12.00
CA ASP A 182 30.05 11.10 -12.73
C ASP A 182 28.87 11.94 -12.20
N GLY A 183 28.31 11.60 -11.02
CA GLY A 183 27.16 12.28 -10.41
C GLY A 183 25.86 11.47 -10.47
N ALA A 184 24.74 12.15 -10.24
CA ALA A 184 23.41 11.54 -10.31
C ALA A 184 22.92 11.42 -11.77
N SER A 185 22.49 10.22 -12.15
CA SER A 185 21.79 9.94 -13.40
C SER A 185 20.30 9.86 -13.10
N THR A 186 19.55 10.87 -13.52
CA THR A 186 18.11 10.97 -13.28
C THR A 186 17.30 10.69 -14.54
N GLY A 187 16.05 10.27 -14.36
CA GLY A 187 15.21 9.90 -15.49
C GLY A 187 13.76 9.68 -15.11
N VAL A 188 12.95 9.36 -16.12
CA VAL A 188 11.60 8.81 -15.97
C VAL A 188 11.59 7.41 -16.56
N ARG A 189 10.93 6.47 -15.88
CA ARG A 189 10.72 5.11 -16.34
C ARG A 189 9.24 4.78 -16.33
N VAL A 190 8.81 3.99 -17.31
CA VAL A 190 7.47 3.41 -17.36
C VAL A 190 7.57 1.90 -17.26
N LEU A 191 6.85 1.35 -16.29
CA LEU A 191 6.63 -0.07 -16.06
C LEU A 191 5.29 -0.47 -16.69
N ASP A 192 5.28 -1.57 -17.43
CA ASP A 192 4.05 -2.25 -17.82
C ASP A 192 3.65 -3.18 -16.67
N LEU A 193 2.51 -2.91 -16.03
CA LEU A 193 2.05 -3.65 -14.85
C LEU A 193 1.49 -5.03 -15.20
N THR A 194 1.16 -5.29 -16.47
CA THR A 194 0.67 -6.61 -16.91
C THR A 194 1.83 -7.59 -17.08
N THR A 195 2.99 -7.09 -17.51
CA THR A 195 4.17 -7.92 -17.79
C THR A 195 5.27 -7.81 -16.74
N GLY A 196 5.24 -6.76 -15.91
CA GLY A 196 6.33 -6.41 -14.98
C GLY A 196 7.58 -5.87 -15.69
N GLU A 197 7.54 -5.65 -17.01
CA GLU A 197 8.69 -5.21 -17.79
C GLU A 197 8.72 -3.68 -17.99
N ALA A 198 9.92 -3.14 -18.26
CA ALA A 198 10.03 -1.74 -18.60
C ALA A 198 9.46 -1.49 -20.01
N ALA A 199 8.33 -0.79 -20.10
CA ALA A 199 7.80 -0.32 -21.38
C ALA A 199 8.78 0.64 -22.07
N TRP A 200 9.34 1.59 -21.32
CA TRP A 200 10.45 2.43 -21.77
C TRP A 200 11.13 3.21 -20.63
N ARG A 201 12.32 3.75 -20.92
CA ARG A 201 13.07 4.66 -20.04
C ARG A 201 13.53 5.91 -20.78
N ARG A 202 13.55 7.05 -20.10
CA ARG A 202 14.14 8.31 -20.59
C ARG A 202 15.04 8.90 -19.53
N GLN A 203 16.28 9.18 -19.92
CA GLN A 203 17.17 9.97 -19.09
C GLN A 203 16.78 11.44 -19.21
N LEU A 204 16.71 12.13 -18.07
CA LEU A 204 16.54 13.58 -18.04
C LEU A 204 17.94 14.20 -17.93
N VAL A 205 18.29 15.03 -18.91
CA VAL A 205 19.61 15.65 -18.97
C VAL A 205 19.55 17.02 -18.29
N GLY A 206 19.96 17.08 -17.03
CA GLY A 206 20.16 18.31 -16.25
C GLY A 206 21.50 18.24 -15.53
N ASP A 207 22.10 19.40 -15.22
CA ASP A 207 23.49 19.56 -14.75
C ASP A 207 23.95 18.45 -13.78
N ALA A 208 23.46 18.47 -12.54
CA ALA A 208 23.77 17.45 -11.52
C ALA A 208 22.62 16.46 -11.30
N GLY A 209 21.61 16.48 -12.17
CA GLY A 209 20.40 15.67 -12.08
C GLY A 209 19.11 16.49 -11.93
N VAL A 210 17.99 15.81 -12.09
CA VAL A 210 16.62 16.35 -11.95
C VAL A 210 15.85 15.52 -10.93
N LEU A 211 15.42 16.15 -9.84
CA LEU A 211 14.49 15.57 -8.87
C LEU A 211 13.09 15.69 -9.48
N VAL A 212 12.55 14.58 -9.97
CA VAL A 212 11.18 14.53 -10.48
C VAL A 212 10.20 14.61 -9.31
N GLU A 213 9.22 15.50 -9.41
CA GLU A 213 8.28 15.80 -8.34
C GLU A 213 6.86 15.38 -8.65
N GLU A 214 6.46 15.54 -9.91
CA GLU A 214 5.13 15.20 -10.36
C GLU A 214 5.19 14.71 -11.80
N LEU A 215 4.28 13.79 -12.09
CA LEU A 215 4.11 13.15 -13.37
C LEU A 215 2.62 13.20 -13.72
N SER A 216 2.30 13.41 -14.99
CA SER A 216 0.92 13.46 -15.45
C SER A 216 0.81 12.85 -16.84
N TRP A 217 -0.06 11.85 -16.98
CA TRP A 217 -0.37 11.24 -18.25
C TRP A 217 -1.34 12.11 -19.05
N SER A 218 -1.24 12.04 -20.38
CA SER A 218 -2.26 12.61 -21.24
C SER A 218 -3.53 11.75 -21.18
N PRO A 219 -4.71 12.28 -21.54
CA PRO A 219 -5.96 11.51 -21.53
C PRO A 219 -5.88 10.20 -22.33
N SER A 220 -5.17 10.17 -23.46
CA SER A 220 -4.94 8.94 -24.24
C SER A 220 -3.92 7.97 -23.63
N GLY A 221 -3.26 8.33 -22.53
CA GLY A 221 -2.16 7.57 -21.94
C GLY A 221 -0.91 7.47 -22.83
N THR A 222 -0.79 8.29 -23.87
CA THR A 222 0.33 8.22 -24.82
C THR A 222 1.52 9.05 -24.35
N TRP A 223 1.24 10.24 -23.81
CA TRP A 223 2.24 11.22 -23.42
C TRP A 223 2.31 11.35 -21.91
N LEU A 224 3.47 11.72 -21.42
CA LEU A 224 3.72 11.92 -20.01
C LEU A 224 4.46 13.23 -19.82
N ALA A 225 3.83 14.16 -19.13
CA ALA A 225 4.45 15.38 -18.67
C ALA A 225 5.09 15.13 -17.31
N TRP A 226 6.18 15.82 -17.04
CA TRP A 226 6.87 15.75 -15.77
C TRP A 226 7.34 17.14 -15.35
N GLN A 227 7.32 17.39 -14.06
CA GLN A 227 7.92 18.58 -13.46
C GLN A 227 8.81 18.19 -12.28
N GLY A 228 9.73 19.07 -11.94
CA GLY A 228 10.60 18.88 -10.80
C GLY A 228 11.66 19.95 -10.69
N ARG A 229 12.75 19.62 -9.98
CA ARG A 229 13.83 20.56 -9.70
C ARG A 229 15.16 20.06 -10.23
N GLN A 230 15.79 20.84 -11.10
CA GLN A 230 17.17 20.62 -11.52
C GLN A 230 18.10 21.02 -10.40
N THR A 231 19.02 20.12 -10.06
CA THR A 231 19.98 20.34 -8.98
C THR A 231 21.30 20.88 -9.53
N ARG A 232 21.96 21.74 -8.74
CA ARG A 232 23.35 22.15 -9.02
C ARG A 232 24.35 21.15 -8.47
N GLU A 233 23.97 20.46 -7.41
CA GLU A 233 24.74 19.39 -6.80
C GLU A 233 23.78 18.29 -6.34
N TRP A 234 24.09 17.05 -6.72
CA TRP A 234 23.42 15.89 -6.16
C TRP A 234 24.39 14.72 -6.04
N THR A 235 24.69 14.39 -4.79
CA THR A 235 25.51 13.25 -4.39
C THR A 235 24.65 12.26 -3.61
N GLY A 236 25.19 11.10 -3.28
CA GLY A 236 24.47 10.12 -2.47
C GLY A 236 24.14 10.59 -1.03
N SER A 237 24.69 11.72 -0.58
CA SER A 237 24.56 12.24 0.79
C SER A 237 24.24 13.74 0.86
N SER A 238 23.91 14.37 -0.26
CA SER A 238 23.63 15.81 -0.31
C SER A 238 22.94 16.18 -1.61
N ILE A 239 22.00 17.11 -1.55
CA ILE A 239 21.32 17.71 -2.69
C ILE A 239 21.22 19.22 -2.46
N ALA A 240 21.58 20.04 -3.44
CA ALA A 240 21.62 21.49 -3.28
C ALA A 240 21.41 22.25 -4.60
N GLY A 241 20.86 23.47 -4.45
CA GLY A 241 20.64 24.44 -5.51
C GLY A 241 19.59 23.97 -6.50
N PHE A 242 18.39 24.53 -6.43
CA PHE A 242 17.25 24.08 -7.23
C PHE A 242 16.85 25.12 -8.26
N MET A 243 16.51 24.66 -9.47
CA MET A 243 15.80 25.45 -10.47
C MET A 243 14.60 24.62 -10.93
N PRO A 244 13.39 25.20 -10.94
CA PRO A 244 12.19 24.50 -11.41
C PRO A 244 12.33 24.20 -12.91
N VAL A 245 12.07 22.96 -13.27
CA VAL A 245 12.18 22.45 -14.64
C VAL A 245 11.02 21.51 -14.94
N ALA A 246 10.67 21.41 -16.21
CA ALA A 246 9.64 20.51 -16.67
C ALA A 246 9.94 20.01 -18.08
N GLY A 247 9.15 19.05 -18.53
CA GLY A 247 9.21 18.55 -19.89
C GLY A 247 8.10 17.56 -20.20
N VAL A 248 8.11 17.07 -21.44
CA VAL A 248 7.18 16.06 -21.92
C VAL A 248 7.98 14.93 -22.56
N VAL A 249 7.60 13.70 -22.23
CA VAL A 249 8.18 12.48 -22.76
C VAL A 249 7.09 11.59 -23.35
N GLY A 250 7.47 10.82 -24.36
CA GLY A 250 6.59 9.86 -25.01
C GLY A 250 7.36 8.74 -25.70
N PRO A 251 6.66 7.80 -26.35
CA PRO A 251 7.28 6.77 -27.17
C PRO A 251 8.17 7.41 -28.26
N GLY A 252 9.47 7.09 -28.24
CA GLY A 252 10.43 7.56 -29.25
C GLY A 252 11.00 8.97 -29.05
N LEU A 253 10.54 9.76 -28.07
CA LEU A 253 11.05 11.12 -27.83
C LEU A 253 11.92 11.22 -26.58
N SER A 254 13.05 11.92 -26.69
CA SER A 254 13.91 12.26 -25.56
C SER A 254 13.25 13.33 -24.69
N GLY A 255 13.41 13.24 -23.37
CA GLY A 255 12.93 14.25 -22.43
C GLY A 255 13.85 15.45 -22.41
N GLU A 256 13.56 16.44 -23.25
CA GLU A 256 14.18 17.75 -23.11
C GLU A 256 13.74 18.38 -21.78
N VAL A 257 14.69 19.08 -21.16
CA VAL A 257 14.52 19.76 -19.88
C VAL A 257 14.38 21.24 -20.18
N GLU A 258 13.24 21.83 -19.82
CA GLU A 258 12.96 23.24 -19.99
C GLU A 258 12.80 23.90 -18.60
N GLY A 259 13.38 25.09 -18.43
CA GLY A 259 13.22 25.86 -17.18
C GLY A 259 11.85 26.53 -17.16
N VAL A 260 11.14 26.45 -16.04
CA VAL A 260 9.79 27.02 -15.88
C VAL A 260 9.75 28.10 -14.81
N ALA A 261 8.69 28.90 -14.79
CA ALA A 261 8.60 30.08 -13.92
C ALA A 261 8.48 29.76 -12.40
N GLY A 262 8.12 28.54 -12.04
CA GLY A 262 7.95 28.13 -10.64
C GLY A 262 7.34 26.75 -10.48
N ASP A 263 7.07 26.40 -9.22
CA ASP A 263 6.38 25.16 -8.85
C ASP A 263 4.86 25.34 -9.08
N GLY A 264 4.20 24.30 -9.60
CA GLY A 264 2.80 24.37 -10.01
C GLY A 264 2.19 22.99 -10.23
N ALA A 265 1.16 22.90 -11.05
CA ALA A 265 0.65 21.62 -11.57
C ALA A 265 1.13 21.42 -13.01
N ILE A 266 1.35 20.17 -13.42
CA ILE A 266 1.64 19.85 -14.82
C ILE A 266 0.65 18.85 -15.38
N VAL A 267 0.18 19.08 -16.61
CA VAL A 267 -0.70 18.13 -17.31
C VAL A 267 -0.27 17.91 -18.76
N ALA A 268 -0.25 16.66 -19.19
CA ALA A 268 0.09 16.30 -20.56
C ALA A 268 -1.13 16.39 -21.49
N ARG A 269 -0.86 16.66 -22.78
CA ARG A 269 -1.84 16.68 -23.87
C ARG A 269 -1.57 15.56 -24.85
N ASP A 270 -2.62 15.16 -25.57
CA ASP A 270 -2.55 14.07 -26.55
C ASP A 270 -1.75 14.40 -27.82
N ASP A 271 -1.43 15.67 -28.04
CA ASP A 271 -0.56 16.13 -29.12
C ASP A 271 0.92 16.25 -28.73
N GLY A 272 1.29 15.81 -27.52
CA GLY A 272 2.67 15.85 -27.02
C GLY A 272 3.10 17.20 -26.47
N ALA A 273 2.17 18.13 -26.26
CA ALA A 273 2.39 19.31 -25.45
C ALA A 273 2.00 19.08 -23.97
N ALA A 274 2.29 20.04 -23.11
CA ALA A 274 1.85 20.06 -21.72
C ALA A 274 1.51 21.48 -21.27
N TYR A 275 0.64 21.58 -20.28
CA TYR A 275 0.39 22.82 -19.55
C TYR A 275 1.13 22.78 -18.21
N VAL A 276 1.86 23.84 -17.91
CA VAL A 276 2.37 24.12 -16.56
C VAL A 276 1.52 25.23 -15.98
N VAL A 277 0.78 24.90 -14.93
CA VAL A 277 -0.16 25.80 -14.27
C VAL A 277 0.47 26.31 -12.99
N THR A 278 0.80 27.59 -12.96
CA THR A 278 1.29 28.27 -11.76
C THR A 278 0.26 29.27 -11.24
N ARG A 279 0.59 29.97 -10.16
CA ARG A 279 -0.26 31.02 -9.58
C ARG A 279 -0.39 32.23 -10.54
N GLY A 280 -1.37 32.16 -11.45
CA GLY A 280 -1.72 33.24 -12.37
C GLY A 280 -1.14 33.13 -13.77
N GLU A 281 -0.40 32.07 -14.09
CA GLU A 281 0.13 31.85 -15.44
C GLU A 281 -0.07 30.39 -15.86
N ILE A 282 -0.39 30.18 -17.14
CA ILE A 282 -0.33 28.88 -17.78
C ILE A 282 0.70 28.97 -18.90
N GLU A 283 1.78 28.23 -18.72
CA GLU A 283 2.82 28.04 -19.73
C GLU A 283 2.50 26.79 -20.54
N ILE A 284 2.81 26.83 -21.84
CA ILE A 284 2.62 25.69 -22.75
C ILE A 284 3.99 25.17 -23.14
N LEU A 285 4.31 23.97 -22.68
CA LEU A 285 5.47 23.22 -23.13
C LEU A 285 5.08 22.40 -24.36
N SER A 286 5.96 22.29 -25.34
CA SER A 286 5.72 21.45 -26.52
C SER A 286 6.89 20.51 -26.72
N SER A 287 6.64 19.19 -26.75
CA SER A 287 7.68 18.28 -27.22
C SER A 287 7.82 18.47 -28.73
N CYS A 288 8.89 19.15 -29.14
CA CYS A 288 9.21 19.30 -30.54
C CYS A 288 10.47 18.50 -30.85
N PRO A 289 10.38 17.39 -31.61
CA PRO A 289 11.58 16.63 -31.95
C PRO A 289 12.61 17.55 -32.61
N PRO A 290 13.92 17.36 -32.33
CA PRO A 290 14.98 18.16 -32.95
C PRO A 290 14.84 18.18 -34.48
N GLY A 291 14.63 19.36 -35.05
CA GLY A 291 14.49 19.57 -36.50
C GLY A 291 13.05 19.55 -37.04
N ALA A 292 12.05 19.26 -36.22
CA ALA A 292 10.64 19.43 -36.58
C ALA A 292 10.24 20.91 -36.50
N ARG A 293 9.38 21.37 -37.43
CA ARG A 293 8.66 22.64 -37.28
C ARG A 293 7.34 22.35 -36.60
N CYS A 294 7.31 22.42 -35.28
CA CYS A 294 6.04 22.44 -34.57
C CYS A 294 5.35 23.79 -34.83
N PRO A 295 4.01 23.84 -34.88
CA PRO A 295 3.33 25.10 -34.67
C PRO A 295 3.86 25.65 -33.34
N ALA A 296 4.39 26.88 -33.36
CA ALA A 296 4.84 27.53 -32.14
C ALA A 296 3.71 27.41 -31.12
N PRO A 297 3.98 26.95 -29.88
CA PRO A 297 2.95 26.97 -28.85
C PRO A 297 2.38 28.39 -28.82
N PRO A 298 1.05 28.54 -28.71
CA PRO A 298 0.50 29.87 -28.52
C PRO A 298 1.21 30.51 -27.32
N LEU A 299 1.45 31.82 -27.43
CA LEU A 299 2.06 32.64 -26.37
C LEU A 299 1.52 32.23 -24.99
N PRO A 300 2.36 32.26 -23.93
CA PRO A 300 1.94 31.90 -22.58
C PRO A 300 0.59 32.53 -22.25
N LEU A 301 -0.32 31.68 -21.79
CA LEU A 301 -1.69 32.06 -21.50
C LEU A 301 -1.69 32.67 -20.10
N THR A 302 -1.49 33.98 -20.05
CA THR A 302 -1.74 34.73 -18.82
C THR A 302 -3.24 34.75 -18.56
N TRP A 303 -3.61 34.36 -17.35
CA TRP A 303 -4.96 34.48 -16.83
C TRP A 303 -4.92 35.34 -15.57
N ARG A 304 -6.04 35.95 -15.21
CA ARG A 304 -6.06 36.76 -13.99
C ARG A 304 -6.11 35.82 -12.78
N PRO A 305 -5.26 36.01 -11.76
CA PRO A 305 -5.41 35.31 -10.49
C PRO A 305 -6.84 35.50 -10.00
N MET A 306 -7.52 34.40 -9.73
CA MET A 306 -8.93 34.44 -9.32
C MET A 306 -9.16 34.85 -7.86
N GLY A 307 -8.09 35.10 -7.10
CA GLY A 307 -8.18 35.20 -5.66
C GLY A 307 -8.47 33.84 -4.99
N VAL A 308 -8.24 32.75 -5.72
CA VAL A 308 -8.27 31.37 -5.21
C VAL A 308 -6.84 30.90 -5.05
N ASP A 309 -6.53 30.28 -3.91
CA ASP A 309 -5.25 29.64 -3.69
C ASP A 309 -5.22 28.26 -4.35
N LEU A 310 -4.32 28.09 -5.32
CA LEU A 310 -4.18 26.84 -6.06
C LEU A 310 -3.33 25.87 -5.25
N ALA A 311 -3.84 24.67 -5.09
CA ALA A 311 -3.06 23.54 -4.61
C ALA A 311 -2.31 22.88 -5.79
N PRO A 312 -1.22 22.16 -5.52
CA PRO A 312 -0.56 21.34 -6.53
C PRO A 312 -1.56 20.34 -7.14
N GLY A 313 -1.43 20.12 -8.45
CA GLY A 313 -2.26 19.18 -9.21
C GLY A 313 -3.32 19.83 -10.09
N ALA A 314 -3.54 19.22 -11.24
CA ALA A 314 -4.58 19.57 -12.19
C ALA A 314 -4.90 18.35 -13.05
N ALA A 315 -6.07 18.36 -13.69
CA ALA A 315 -6.47 17.33 -14.65
C ALA A 315 -6.99 17.98 -15.94
N LEU A 316 -6.63 17.43 -17.09
CA LEU A 316 -7.07 17.89 -18.41
C LEU A 316 -8.31 17.10 -18.86
N SER A 317 -9.32 17.78 -19.37
CA SER A 317 -10.52 17.13 -19.93
C SER A 317 -10.17 16.24 -21.12
N PRO A 318 -10.98 15.21 -21.43
CA PRO A 318 -10.72 14.29 -22.54
C PRO A 318 -10.58 14.99 -23.89
N ASP A 319 -11.34 16.07 -24.11
CA ASP A 319 -11.28 16.90 -25.32
C ASP A 319 -10.13 17.93 -25.33
N GLY A 320 -9.37 18.03 -24.23
CA GLY A 320 -8.27 18.96 -24.05
C GLY A 320 -8.67 20.44 -23.93
N SER A 321 -9.95 20.74 -23.71
CA SER A 321 -10.47 22.12 -23.74
C SER A 321 -10.59 22.78 -22.35
N ARG A 322 -10.61 21.98 -21.28
CA ARG A 322 -10.79 22.45 -19.89
C ARG A 322 -9.72 21.85 -18.97
N LEU A 323 -9.30 22.63 -17.98
CA LEU A 323 -8.50 22.16 -16.85
C LEU A 323 -9.36 22.13 -15.59
N ALA A 324 -9.29 21.06 -14.83
CA ALA A 324 -9.70 21.02 -13.42
C ALA A 324 -8.47 21.34 -12.58
N LEU A 325 -8.60 22.27 -11.63
CA LEU A 325 -7.50 22.77 -10.80
C LEU A 325 -7.73 22.39 -9.34
N SER A 326 -6.68 21.94 -8.66
CA SER A 326 -6.69 21.74 -7.21
C SER A 326 -6.64 23.08 -6.46
N VAL A 327 -7.30 23.16 -5.31
CA VAL A 327 -7.49 24.41 -4.54
C VAL A 327 -7.47 24.18 -3.03
N PHE A 328 -7.10 25.20 -2.25
CA PHE A 328 -7.12 25.18 -0.77
C PHE A 328 -8.34 25.89 -0.15
N ASP A 329 -9.16 26.59 -0.95
CA ASP A 329 -10.09 27.63 -0.46
C ASP A 329 -11.56 27.19 -0.36
N GLY A 330 -11.85 25.95 0.03
CA GLY A 330 -13.22 25.51 0.33
C GLY A 330 -14.20 25.48 -0.85
N TYR A 331 -13.69 25.58 -2.09
CA TYR A 331 -14.45 25.33 -3.31
C TYR A 331 -14.41 23.84 -3.65
N ASP A 332 -15.52 23.27 -4.11
CA ASP A 332 -15.60 21.86 -4.47
C ASP A 332 -14.85 21.51 -5.76
N LEU A 333 -14.67 22.48 -6.67
CA LEU A 333 -13.95 22.33 -7.93
C LEU A 333 -13.72 23.70 -8.57
N VAL A 334 -12.56 23.90 -9.16
CA VAL A 334 -12.29 25.02 -10.06
C VAL A 334 -11.95 24.47 -11.43
N THR A 335 -12.68 24.92 -12.46
CA THR A 335 -12.37 24.60 -13.85
C THR A 335 -11.97 25.84 -14.64
N LEU A 336 -11.12 25.66 -15.65
CA LEU A 336 -10.67 26.72 -16.54
C LEU A 336 -10.81 26.29 -17.99
N GLY A 337 -11.69 26.97 -18.72
CA GLY A 337 -11.79 26.80 -20.18
C GLY A 337 -10.60 27.45 -20.89
N LEU A 338 -9.81 26.67 -21.63
CA LEU A 338 -8.56 27.12 -22.25
C LEU A 338 -8.78 28.07 -23.44
N LEU A 339 -9.86 27.88 -24.21
CA LEU A 339 -10.23 28.77 -25.32
C LEU A 339 -10.92 30.05 -24.85
N GLY A 340 -11.79 29.95 -23.85
CA GLY A 340 -12.58 31.06 -23.33
C GLY A 340 -11.87 31.90 -22.27
N ARG A 341 -10.80 31.34 -21.65
CA ARG A 341 -10.09 31.90 -20.49
C ARG A 341 -11.01 32.33 -19.36
N ARG A 342 -12.14 31.64 -19.24
CA ARG A 342 -13.12 31.88 -18.20
C ARG A 342 -13.02 30.74 -17.21
N PRO A 343 -12.65 31.03 -15.97
CA PRO A 343 -12.79 30.06 -14.93
C PRO A 343 -14.27 29.91 -14.57
N SER A 344 -14.64 28.70 -14.24
CA SER A 344 -15.92 28.32 -13.67
C SER A 344 -15.66 27.69 -12.31
N LEU A 345 -16.43 28.10 -11.32
CA LEU A 345 -16.45 27.45 -10.02
C LEU A 345 -17.51 26.35 -10.12
N GLY A 346 -17.13 25.11 -9.82
CA GLY A 346 -18.08 24.02 -9.63
C GLY A 346 -18.91 24.24 -8.37
N ALA A 347 -19.85 23.33 -8.11
CA ALA A 347 -20.84 23.42 -7.03
C ALA A 347 -20.30 24.06 -5.73
N GLU A 348 -20.95 25.13 -5.26
CA GLU A 348 -20.66 25.74 -3.97
C GLU A 348 -21.37 24.89 -2.90
N GLY A 349 -20.63 24.00 -2.25
CA GLY A 349 -21.27 22.81 -1.68
C GLY A 349 -20.62 22.16 -0.48
N MET A 350 -20.04 22.90 0.47
CA MET A 350 -19.74 22.33 1.80
C MET A 350 -20.41 23.12 2.94
N PRO A 351 -21.20 22.47 3.80
CA PRO A 351 -21.91 23.11 4.90
C PRO A 351 -21.04 23.41 6.14
N ASP A 352 -19.75 23.07 6.12
CA ASP A 352 -18.86 23.15 7.29
C ASP A 352 -17.72 24.15 7.02
N ASP A 353 -17.57 25.16 7.88
CA ASP A 353 -16.63 26.30 7.76
C ASP A 353 -15.13 25.91 7.85
N ARG A 354 -14.79 24.62 7.74
CA ARG A 354 -13.41 24.14 7.84
C ARG A 354 -12.66 24.38 6.52
N PRO A 355 -11.37 24.75 6.56
CA PRO A 355 -10.55 24.80 5.35
C PRO A 355 -10.37 23.38 4.82
N TRP A 356 -10.73 23.14 3.57
CA TRP A 356 -10.54 21.87 2.88
C TRP A 356 -9.61 22.08 1.68
N GLN A 357 -8.71 21.12 1.47
CA GLN A 357 -8.01 20.96 0.21
C GLN A 357 -8.86 20.10 -0.72
N VAL A 358 -9.03 20.56 -1.95
CA VAL A 358 -9.64 19.79 -3.03
C VAL A 358 -8.59 19.55 -4.09
N THR A 359 -8.34 18.28 -4.38
CA THR A 359 -7.36 17.85 -5.36
C THR A 359 -8.06 17.23 -6.56
N ALA A 360 -7.86 17.80 -7.75
CA ALA A 360 -8.39 17.23 -8.99
C ALA A 360 -7.59 15.98 -9.39
N LEU A 361 -8.25 14.82 -9.43
CA LEU A 361 -7.59 13.53 -9.75
C LEU A 361 -7.75 13.14 -11.21
N GLY A 362 -8.87 13.49 -11.85
CA GLY A 362 -9.14 13.12 -13.25
C GLY A 362 -10.55 13.49 -13.69
N TRP A 363 -10.77 13.52 -15.00
CA TRP A 363 -12.10 13.72 -15.60
C TRP A 363 -12.76 12.36 -15.85
N VAL A 364 -13.95 12.16 -15.30
CA VAL A 364 -14.73 10.93 -15.49
C VAL A 364 -15.43 10.95 -16.85
N ASP A 365 -15.93 12.13 -17.23
CA ASP A 365 -16.45 12.43 -18.57
C ASP A 365 -16.24 13.94 -18.87
N ASP A 366 -16.96 14.51 -19.84
CA ASP A 366 -16.81 15.92 -20.24
C ASP A 366 -17.36 16.92 -19.19
N ASP A 367 -18.18 16.45 -18.25
CA ASP A 367 -18.96 17.28 -17.32
C ASP A 367 -18.75 16.89 -15.84
N HIS A 368 -17.96 15.84 -15.55
CA HIS A 368 -17.70 15.37 -14.18
C HIS A 368 -16.22 15.15 -13.91
N VAL A 369 -15.78 15.58 -12.72
CA VAL A 369 -14.40 15.44 -12.25
C VAL A 369 -14.39 14.60 -10.97
N LEU A 370 -13.49 13.62 -10.90
CA LEU A 370 -13.16 12.95 -9.67
C LEU A 370 -12.18 13.81 -8.87
N VAL A 371 -12.53 14.13 -7.64
CA VAL A 371 -11.70 14.90 -6.72
C VAL A 371 -11.45 14.14 -5.42
N LEU A 372 -10.31 14.42 -4.79
CA LEU A 372 -10.05 14.08 -3.39
C LEU A 372 -10.27 15.32 -2.53
N ARG A 373 -11.07 15.19 -1.48
CA ARG A 373 -11.32 16.22 -0.47
C ARG A 373 -10.68 15.80 0.84
N ASP A 374 -9.80 16.61 1.39
CA ASP A 374 -9.18 16.37 2.70
C ASP A 374 -9.02 17.68 3.49
N ASP A 375 -8.85 17.56 4.80
CA ASP A 375 -8.74 18.72 5.70
C ASP A 375 -7.29 19.19 5.91
N ASN A 376 -6.31 18.52 5.29
CA ASN A 376 -4.87 18.71 5.51
C ASN A 376 -4.45 18.66 7.01
N GLU A 377 -5.31 18.13 7.90
CA GLU A 377 -5.03 17.94 9.34
C GLU A 377 -4.72 16.46 9.66
N GLY A 378 -4.63 15.62 8.63
CA GLY A 378 -4.30 14.20 8.73
C GLY A 378 -5.52 13.30 8.95
N SER A 379 -6.74 13.81 8.72
CA SER A 379 -7.94 13.00 8.63
C SER A 379 -8.00 12.25 7.30
N ASP A 380 -8.81 11.19 7.25
CA ASP A 380 -9.08 10.47 6.01
C ASP A 380 -9.76 11.39 5.00
N GLY A 381 -9.34 11.27 3.74
CA GLY A 381 -9.91 12.00 2.62
C GLY A 381 -11.17 11.32 2.08
N THR A 382 -11.99 12.09 1.38
CA THR A 382 -13.20 11.62 0.69
C THR A 382 -13.02 11.77 -0.82
N LEU A 383 -13.28 10.71 -1.57
CA LEU A 383 -13.39 10.76 -3.02
C LEU A 383 -14.81 11.22 -3.39
N SER A 384 -14.91 12.22 -4.25
CA SER A 384 -16.19 12.72 -4.71
C SER A 384 -16.20 12.94 -6.23
N ILE A 385 -17.33 12.68 -6.85
CA ILE A 385 -17.60 13.09 -8.23
C ILE A 385 -18.32 14.43 -8.18
N VAL A 386 -17.71 15.44 -8.80
CA VAL A 386 -18.19 16.82 -8.80
C VAL A 386 -18.57 17.21 -10.23
N PRO A 387 -19.82 17.66 -10.47
CA PRO A 387 -20.19 18.21 -11.76
C PRO A 387 -19.47 19.54 -12.00
N VAL A 388 -19.08 19.78 -13.25
CA VAL A 388 -18.40 21.01 -13.68
C VAL A 388 -19.35 22.20 -13.58
N ASP A 389 -20.62 22.01 -13.91
CA ASP A 389 -21.69 22.99 -13.72
C ASP A 389 -22.52 22.64 -12.47
N ALA A 390 -22.52 23.55 -11.50
CA ALA A 390 -23.30 23.43 -10.28
C ALA A 390 -24.82 23.31 -10.52
N GLU A 391 -25.32 23.82 -11.65
CA GLU A 391 -26.73 23.73 -12.00
C GLU A 391 -27.13 22.32 -12.45
N GLU A 392 -26.17 21.49 -12.88
CA GLU A 392 -26.41 20.14 -13.40
C GLU A 392 -26.54 19.09 -12.29
N GLY A 393 -26.04 19.35 -11.08
CA GLY A 393 -26.17 18.42 -9.97
C GLY A 393 -25.38 18.81 -8.72
N ALA A 394 -25.53 17.97 -7.69
CA ALA A 394 -24.72 18.05 -6.48
C ALA A 394 -23.53 17.09 -6.56
N SER A 395 -22.46 17.40 -5.84
CA SER A 395 -21.36 16.47 -5.62
C SER A 395 -21.86 15.17 -4.97
N THR A 396 -21.29 14.04 -5.38
CA THR A 396 -21.58 12.73 -4.81
C THR A 396 -20.30 12.13 -4.25
N ASP A 397 -20.31 11.77 -2.96
CA ASP A 397 -19.20 11.06 -2.33
C ASP A 397 -19.25 9.58 -2.74
N VAL A 398 -18.10 9.06 -3.18
CA VAL A 398 -17.99 7.73 -3.81
C VAL A 398 -16.98 6.81 -3.13
N GLY A 399 -16.13 7.33 -2.25
CA GLY A 399 -15.17 6.51 -1.51
C GLY A 399 -14.36 7.28 -0.48
N THR A 400 -13.47 6.57 0.22
CA THR A 400 -12.60 7.09 1.27
C THR A 400 -11.13 6.77 1.01
N VAL A 401 -10.24 7.62 1.50
CA VAL A 401 -8.79 7.48 1.35
C VAL A 401 -8.13 7.69 2.69
N ASP A 402 -7.41 6.69 3.20
CA ASP A 402 -6.66 6.84 4.45
C ASP A 402 -5.68 8.01 4.33
N SER A 403 -5.54 8.81 5.38
CA SER A 403 -4.71 10.03 5.34
C SER A 403 -3.25 9.78 4.93
N ALA A 404 -2.69 8.62 5.26
CA ALA A 404 -1.33 8.24 4.91
C ALA A 404 -1.14 7.80 3.43
N VAL A 405 -2.21 7.72 2.63
CA VAL A 405 -2.13 7.56 1.17
C VAL A 405 -1.71 8.88 0.50
N GLY A 406 -2.11 10.02 1.06
CA GLY A 406 -1.87 11.33 0.48
C GLY A 406 -2.66 11.53 -0.82
N ARG A 407 -1.98 11.97 -1.88
CA ARG A 407 -2.58 12.21 -3.21
C ARG A 407 -2.37 10.99 -4.13
N PRO A 408 -3.33 10.06 -4.27
CA PRO A 408 -3.17 8.92 -5.14
C PRO A 408 -3.24 9.35 -6.62
N SER A 409 -2.53 8.62 -7.47
CA SER A 409 -2.74 8.62 -8.92
C SER A 409 -3.78 7.56 -9.26
N ILE A 410 -4.84 7.94 -9.98
CA ILE A 410 -6.00 7.09 -10.29
C ILE A 410 -6.02 6.72 -11.77
N ALA A 411 -6.32 5.46 -12.07
CA ALA A 411 -6.66 5.00 -13.42
C ALA A 411 -8.08 5.44 -13.76
N ILE A 412 -8.22 6.67 -14.26
CA ILE A 412 -9.52 7.32 -14.40
C ILE A 412 -10.48 6.62 -15.37
N ASP A 413 -9.98 5.84 -16.34
CA ASP A 413 -10.83 5.07 -17.28
C ASP A 413 -11.59 3.93 -16.59
N LEU A 414 -11.22 3.59 -15.35
CA LEU A 414 -11.92 2.60 -14.52
C LEU A 414 -13.04 3.21 -13.66
N VAL A 415 -13.20 4.53 -13.69
CA VAL A 415 -14.21 5.27 -12.93
C VAL A 415 -15.34 5.67 -13.88
N THR A 416 -16.58 5.36 -13.52
CA THR A 416 -17.77 5.71 -14.33
C THR A 416 -18.85 6.31 -13.44
N LEU A 417 -19.79 7.08 -14.00
CA LEU A 417 -20.90 7.63 -13.20
C LEU A 417 -21.82 6.54 -12.63
N ASP A 418 -22.04 5.45 -13.36
CA ASP A 418 -22.90 4.34 -12.92
C ASP A 418 -22.23 3.46 -11.86
N ARG A 419 -20.89 3.43 -11.86
CA ARG A 419 -20.07 2.65 -10.94
C ARG A 419 -18.75 3.39 -10.71
N PRO A 420 -18.75 4.40 -9.82
CA PRO A 420 -17.57 5.22 -9.59
C PRO A 420 -16.51 4.47 -8.79
N THR A 421 -16.96 3.59 -7.89
CA THR A 421 -16.14 2.72 -7.08
C THR A 421 -16.74 1.32 -6.97
N VAL A 422 -15.94 0.38 -6.47
CA VAL A 422 -16.31 -1.01 -6.20
C VAL A 422 -15.92 -1.41 -4.78
N ASP A 423 -16.79 -2.17 -4.13
CA ASP A 423 -16.51 -2.76 -2.81
C ASP A 423 -15.37 -3.79 -2.94
N ARG A 424 -14.30 -3.58 -2.16
CA ARG A 424 -13.13 -4.46 -2.09
C ARG A 424 -12.83 -4.81 -0.63
N PRO A 425 -12.34 -6.03 -0.35
CA PRO A 425 -12.00 -6.41 1.01
C PRO A 425 -10.86 -5.55 1.56
N GLU A 426 -10.91 -5.24 2.85
CA GLU A 426 -9.79 -4.63 3.57
C GLU A 426 -8.51 -5.47 3.39
N PRO A 427 -7.34 -4.85 3.15
CA PRO A 427 -6.09 -5.58 2.95
C PRO A 427 -5.67 -6.32 4.23
N GLY A 428 -5.34 -7.59 4.06
CA GLY A 428 -4.85 -8.47 5.12
C GLY A 428 -3.38 -8.23 5.47
N TRP A 429 -3.01 -7.01 5.89
CA TRP A 429 -1.62 -6.70 6.22
C TRP A 429 -1.06 -7.66 7.27
N PRO A 430 0.18 -8.16 7.11
CA PRO A 430 0.77 -9.07 8.07
C PRO A 430 0.83 -8.43 9.46
N TRP A 431 0.82 -9.22 10.52
CA TRP A 431 0.93 -8.66 11.86
C TRP A 431 2.36 -8.18 12.11
N SER A 432 2.53 -7.11 12.89
CA SER A 432 3.86 -6.75 13.35
C SER A 432 4.43 -7.84 14.26
N GLU A 433 5.75 -8.05 14.25
CA GLU A 433 6.42 -9.01 15.14
C GLU A 433 6.09 -8.75 16.61
N GLU A 434 5.96 -7.47 16.99
CA GLU A 434 5.54 -7.07 18.33
C GLU A 434 4.11 -7.50 18.65
N ARG A 435 3.15 -7.24 17.75
CA ARG A 435 1.75 -7.68 17.94
C ARG A 435 1.66 -9.21 17.98
N TRP A 436 2.46 -9.88 17.16
CA TRP A 436 2.57 -11.33 17.19
C TRP A 436 3.14 -11.81 18.54
N ALA A 437 4.26 -11.25 18.99
CA ALA A 437 4.90 -11.61 20.26
C ALA A 437 4.01 -11.32 21.47
N ILE A 438 3.30 -10.18 21.48
CA ILE A 438 2.35 -9.81 22.54
C ILE A 438 1.17 -10.79 22.55
N THR A 439 0.61 -11.13 21.39
CA THR A 439 -0.50 -12.09 21.30
C THR A 439 -0.07 -13.47 21.78
N VAL A 440 1.10 -13.94 21.36
CA VAL A 440 1.67 -15.22 21.80
C VAL A 440 1.98 -15.20 23.31
N ALA A 441 2.56 -14.13 23.83
CA ALA A 441 2.84 -13.97 25.25
C ALA A 441 1.55 -13.91 26.09
N ALA A 442 0.53 -13.19 25.62
CA ALA A 442 -0.78 -13.11 26.28
C ALA A 442 -1.47 -14.48 26.29
N ALA A 443 -1.42 -15.23 25.17
CA ALA A 443 -1.92 -16.59 25.09
C ALA A 443 -1.18 -17.51 26.08
N PHE A 444 0.15 -17.41 26.16
CA PHE A 444 0.95 -18.17 27.11
C PHE A 444 0.60 -17.86 28.57
N VAL A 445 0.45 -16.58 28.93
CA VAL A 445 0.02 -16.15 30.27
C VAL A 445 -1.37 -16.68 30.60
N ALA A 446 -2.32 -16.63 29.66
CA ALA A 446 -3.66 -17.15 29.87
C ALA A 446 -3.67 -18.66 30.15
N VAL A 447 -2.86 -19.44 29.41
CA VAL A 447 -2.69 -20.88 29.65
C VAL A 447 -2.07 -21.14 31.03
N LEU A 448 -1.07 -20.36 31.44
CA LEU A 448 -0.43 -20.50 32.75
C LEU A 448 -1.39 -20.17 33.89
N LEU A 449 -2.18 -19.10 33.77
CA LEU A 449 -3.23 -18.74 34.73
C LEU A 449 -4.29 -19.83 34.84
N LEU A 450 -4.74 -20.39 33.71
CA LEU A 450 -5.70 -21.50 33.70
C LEU A 450 -5.13 -22.73 34.42
N LEU A 451 -3.87 -23.07 34.17
CA LEU A 451 -3.20 -24.20 34.82
C LEU A 451 -3.06 -23.99 36.34
N MET A 452 -2.67 -22.78 36.76
CA MET A 452 -2.64 -22.43 38.19
C MET A 452 -4.03 -22.51 38.84
N PHE A 453 -5.07 -22.04 38.15
CA PHE A 453 -6.46 -22.14 38.63
C PHE A 453 -6.89 -23.59 38.82
N LEU A 454 -6.57 -24.47 37.86
CA LEU A 454 -6.87 -25.90 37.95
C LEU A 454 -6.10 -26.57 39.11
N LEU A 455 -4.84 -26.20 39.33
CA LEU A 455 -4.03 -26.70 40.45
C LEU A 455 -4.56 -26.22 41.81
N ALA A 456 -4.94 -24.94 41.92
CA ALA A 456 -5.54 -24.36 43.13
C ALA A 456 -6.87 -25.05 43.46
N ARG A 457 -7.68 -25.36 42.44
CA ARG A 457 -8.93 -26.10 42.59
C ARG A 457 -8.68 -27.52 43.13
N ASP A 458 -7.72 -28.27 42.59
CA ASP A 458 -7.40 -29.61 43.09
C ASP A 458 -6.92 -29.57 44.56
N ALA A 459 -6.07 -28.61 44.92
CA ALA A 459 -5.60 -28.43 46.29
C ALA A 459 -6.74 -28.14 47.28
N SER A 460 -7.74 -27.35 46.88
CA SER A 460 -8.90 -27.03 47.72
C SER A 460 -9.79 -28.26 48.03
N THR A 461 -9.84 -29.23 47.11
CA THR A 461 -10.64 -30.45 47.29
C THR A 461 -9.97 -31.48 48.20
N ARG A 462 -8.64 -31.39 48.39
CA ARG A 462 -7.87 -32.23 49.32
C ARG A 462 -7.88 -31.69 50.75
N ARG A 463 -9.01 -31.12 51.21
CA ARG A 463 -9.14 -30.71 52.61
C ARG A 463 -9.10 -31.96 53.50
N PRO A 464 -8.13 -32.08 54.43
CA PRO A 464 -8.03 -33.24 55.30
C PRO A 464 -9.28 -33.34 56.15
N SER A 465 -9.95 -34.49 56.08
CA SER A 465 -11.05 -34.86 56.96
C SER A 465 -10.62 -34.64 58.40
N ARG A 466 -11.21 -33.61 59.01
CA ARG A 466 -10.97 -33.15 60.38
C ARG A 466 -11.00 -34.35 61.32
N THR A 467 -9.85 -34.60 61.94
CA THR A 467 -9.63 -35.64 62.95
C THR A 467 -10.71 -35.57 64.03
N GLN A 468 -11.34 -36.72 64.28
CA GLN A 468 -12.31 -36.93 65.34
C GLN A 468 -11.72 -36.52 66.70
N ARG A 469 -12.49 -35.72 67.44
CA ARG A 469 -12.28 -35.51 68.88
C ARG A 469 -12.31 -36.87 69.60
N PRO A 470 -11.37 -37.17 70.50
CA PRO A 470 -11.53 -38.28 71.42
C PRO A 470 -12.66 -37.93 72.42
N ARG A 471 -13.65 -38.83 72.55
CA ARG A 471 -14.62 -38.81 73.63
C ARG A 471 -14.21 -39.86 74.67
N ARG A 472 -13.79 -39.32 75.82
CA ARG A 472 -13.63 -39.92 77.15
C ARG A 472 -12.62 -41.04 77.32
#